data_AF-A0A3B8Q9S0-F1
#
_entry.id   AF-A0A3B8Q9S0-F1
#
_cell.length_a   1.000
_cell.length_b   1.000
_cell.length_c   1.000
_cell.angle_alpha   90.00
_cell.angle_beta   90.00
_cell.angle_gamma   90.00
#
_symmetry.space_group_name_H-M   'P 1'
#
loop_
_entity.id
_entity.type
_entity.pdbx_description
1 polymer ?
#
loop_
_entity_poly.entity_id
_entity_poly.type
_entity_poly.pdbx_seq_one_letter_code
_entity_poly.pdbx_strand_id
1 'polypeptide(L)' 'MHRLQFISHSEGSLAKLETQFRLSRSLGFMTDTRTTGAFSLMNELRQMLNALRRRLDSRHSSPVTRHKL' A
#
# COMPACT_ATOMS: atom_id res chain seq x y z
N MET A 1 5.24 17.65 -0.22
CA MET A 1 5.10 17.05 1.13
C MET A 1 3.78 16.27 1.35
N HIS A 2 2.59 16.77 0.98
CA HIS A 2 1.29 16.11 1.32
C HIS A 2 1.01 14.73 0.66
N ARG A 3 1.47 14.49 -0.58
CA ARG A 3 1.11 13.28 -1.36
C ARG A 3 1.72 11.98 -0.83
N LEU A 4 2.93 12.05 -0.28
CA LEU A 4 3.63 10.89 0.27
C LEU A 4 3.04 10.43 1.61
N GLN A 5 2.56 11.37 2.42
CA GLN A 5 1.84 11.10 3.67
C GLN A 5 0.49 10.44 3.39
N PHE A 6 -0.22 10.87 2.35
CA PHE A 6 -1.46 10.22 1.92
C PHE A 6 -1.23 8.74 1.56
N ILE A 7 -0.19 8.43 0.79
CA ILE A 7 0.14 7.04 0.44
C ILE A 7 0.47 6.21 1.68
N SER A 8 1.28 6.75 2.59
CA SER A 8 1.60 6.07 3.85
C SER A 8 0.35 5.78 4.69
N HIS A 9 -0.61 6.72 4.71
CA HIS A 9 -1.90 6.51 5.36
C HIS A 9 -2.72 5.41 4.68
N SER A 10 -2.77 5.39 3.35
CA SER A 10 -3.45 4.33 2.58
C SER A 10 -2.83 2.94 2.83
N GLU A 11 -1.50 2.85 2.87
CA GLU A 11 -0.78 1.60 3.19
C GLU A 11 -1.12 1.10 4.59
N GLY A 12 -1.14 2.01 5.58
CA GLY A 12 -1.53 1.68 6.95
C GLY A 12 -2.98 1.20 7.06
N SER A 13 -3.91 1.84 6.34
CA SER A 13 -5.32 1.43 6.30
C SER A 13 -5.51 0.07 5.63
N LEU A 14 -4.76 -0.22 4.56
CA LEU A 14 -4.77 -1.53 3.90
C LEU A 14 -4.24 -2.64 4.81
N ALA A 15 -3.15 -2.39 5.54
CA ALA A 15 -2.60 -3.35 6.51
C ALA A 15 -3.58 -3.66 7.65
N LYS A 16 -4.30 -2.64 8.13
CA LYS A 16 -5.37 -2.81 9.13
C LYS A 16 -6.52 -3.66 8.58
N LEU A 17 -6.95 -3.40 7.36
CA LEU A 17 -8.01 -4.17 6.69
C LEU A 17 -7.59 -5.64 6.54
N GLU A 18 -6.37 -5.90 6.09
CA GLU A 18 -5.86 -7.27 5.95
C GLU A 18 -5.86 -8.01 7.30
N THR A 19 -5.46 -7.33 8.37
CA THR A 19 -5.48 -7.88 9.73
C THR A 19 -6.91 -8.24 10.16
N GLN A 20 -7.88 -7.34 9.94
CA GLN A 20 -9.28 -7.58 10.26
C GLN A 20 -9.89 -8.74 9.45
N PHE A 21 -9.49 -8.91 8.18
CA PHE A 21 -9.90 -10.03 7.34
C PHE A 21 -9.33 -11.36 7.84
N ARG A 22 -8.04 -11.39 8.23
CA ARG A 22 -7.41 -12.57 8.83
C ARG A 22 -8.12 -12.97 10.13
N LEU A 23 -8.42 -12.01 10.99
CA LEU A 23 -9.16 -12.25 12.24
C LEU A 23 -10.58 -12.75 11.95
N SER A 24 -11.33 -12.09 11.07
CA SER A 24 -12.69 -12.50 10.70
C SER A 24 -12.75 -13.92 10.15
N ARG A 25 -11.76 -14.31 9.33
CA ARG A 25 -11.60 -15.69 8.86
C ARG A 25 -11.31 -16.65 10.01
N SER A 26 -10.37 -16.31 10.89
CA SER A 26 -9.99 -17.17 12.03
C SER A 26 -11.13 -17.39 13.04
N LEU A 27 -12.03 -16.42 13.15
CA LEU A 27 -13.20 -16.47 14.03
C LEU A 27 -14.42 -17.13 13.35
N GLY A 28 -14.29 -17.60 12.10
CA GLY A 28 -15.37 -18.26 11.37
C GLY A 28 -16.46 -17.32 10.82
N PHE A 29 -16.24 -16.00 10.81
CA PHE A 29 -17.19 -15.03 10.26
C PHE A 29 -17.19 -14.97 8.72
N MET A 30 -16.25 -15.65 8.06
CA MET A 30 -16.12 -15.67 6.60
C MET A 30 -15.77 -17.06 6.08
N THR A 31 -16.31 -17.42 4.92
CA THR A 31 -15.95 -18.66 4.21
C THR A 31 -14.65 -18.53 3.40
N ASP A 32 -13.92 -19.62 3.23
CA ASP A 32 -12.61 -19.63 2.55
C ASP A 32 -12.67 -19.13 1.08
N THR A 33 -13.79 -19.39 0.39
CA THR A 33 -13.99 -18.93 -1.00
C THR A 33 -14.11 -17.40 -1.10
N ARG A 34 -14.74 -16.74 -0.13
CA ARG A 34 -14.88 -15.27 -0.10
C ARG A 34 -13.61 -14.57 0.38
N THR A 35 -12.83 -15.22 1.25
CA THR A 35 -11.62 -14.62 1.82
C THR A 35 -10.45 -14.63 0.83
N THR A 36 -10.30 -15.69 0.02
CA THR A 36 -9.20 -15.80 -0.95
C THR A 36 -9.22 -14.66 -1.98
N GLY A 37 -10.40 -14.33 -2.52
CA GLY A 37 -10.56 -13.21 -3.46
C GLY A 37 -10.21 -11.85 -2.83
N ALA A 38 -10.64 -11.62 -1.59
CA ALA A 38 -10.34 -10.38 -0.87
C ALA A 38 -8.84 -10.21 -0.59
N PHE A 39 -8.14 -11.28 -0.18
CA PHE A 39 -6.68 -11.24 0.02
C PHE A 39 -5.92 -10.96 -1.29
N SER A 40 -6.40 -11.48 -2.42
CA SER A 40 -5.81 -11.18 -3.73
C SER A 40 -5.93 -9.69 -4.07
N LEU A 41 -7.13 -9.10 -3.91
CA LEU A 41 -7.37 -7.68 -4.16
C LEU A 41 -6.55 -6.79 -3.23
N MET A 42 -6.46 -7.13 -1.94
CA MET A 42 -5.62 -6.39 -0.99
C MET A 42 -4.14 -6.45 -1.37
N ASN A 43 -3.67 -7.59 -1.85
CA ASN A 43 -2.30 -7.72 -2.35
C ASN A 43 -2.06 -6.84 -3.60
N GLU A 44 -3.00 -6.81 -4.53
CA GLU A 44 -2.91 -5.96 -5.72
C GLU A 44 -2.86 -4.47 -5.35
N LEU A 45 -3.75 -4.02 -4.46
CA LEU A 45 -3.74 -2.64 -3.96
C LEU A 45 -2.40 -2.27 -3.33
N ARG A 46 -1.79 -3.18 -2.55
CA ARG A 46 -0.46 -2.97 -1.96
C ARG A 46 0.60 -2.78 -3.04
N GLN A 47 0.58 -3.57 -4.11
CA GLN A 47 1.52 -3.42 -5.23
C GLN A 47 1.35 -2.07 -5.94
N MET A 48 0.10 -1.65 -6.16
CA MET A 48 -0.21 -0.36 -6.79
C MET A 48 0.26 0.82 -5.94
N LEU A 49 0.01 0.80 -4.63
CA LEU A 49 0.47 1.83 -3.68
C LEU A 49 1.99 1.91 -3.65
N ASN A 50 2.68 0.77 -3.57
CA ASN A 50 4.15 0.70 -3.62
C ASN A 50 4.71 1.28 -4.93
N ALA A 51 4.11 0.94 -6.07
CA ALA A 51 4.53 1.46 -7.36
C ALA A 51 4.32 2.98 -7.46
N LEU A 52 3.19 3.48 -6.95
CA LEU A 52 2.88 4.90 -6.90
C LEU A 52 3.86 5.66 -5.98
N ARG A 53 4.16 5.11 -4.80
CA ARG A 53 5.16 5.64 -3.85
C ARG A 53 6.49 5.85 -4.54
N ARG A 54 7.05 4.78 -5.14
CA ARG A 54 8.33 4.82 -5.86
C ARG A 54 8.35 5.87 -6.96
N ARG A 55 7.26 5.98 -7.74
CA ARG A 55 7.13 6.96 -8.83
C ARG A 55 7.00 8.40 -8.34
N LEU A 56 6.54 8.64 -7.11
CA LEU A 56 6.48 9.97 -6.54
C LEU A 56 7.78 10.35 -5.83
N ASP A 57 8.42 9.41 -5.15
CA ASP A 57 9.75 9.61 -4.55
C ASP A 57 10.78 9.94 -5.64
N SER A 58 10.79 9.21 -6.76
CA SER A 58 11.70 9.44 -7.88
C SER A 58 11.53 10.80 -8.59
N ARG A 59 10.37 11.46 -8.42
CA ARG A 59 10.10 12.80 -8.98
C ARG A 59 10.48 13.93 -8.04
N HIS A 60 10.64 13.66 -6.74
CA HIS A 60 11.07 14.66 -5.76
C HIS A 60 12.60 14.73 -5.63
N SER A 61 13.33 13.70 -6.10
CA SER A 61 14.76 13.76 -6.29
C SER A 61 15.10 14.47 -7.61
N SER A 62 15.05 15.80 -7.63
CA SER A 62 15.75 16.57 -8.67
C SER A 62 17.25 16.25 -8.59
N PRO A 63 17.95 16.08 -9.73
CA PRO A 63 19.41 16.07 -9.72
C PRO A 63 19.84 17.47 -9.29
N VAL A 64 20.42 17.59 -8.10
CA VAL A 64 21.19 18.78 -7.73
C VAL A 64 22.30 18.88 -8.76
N THR A 65 22.17 19.81 -9.70
CA THR A 65 23.24 20.22 -10.61
C THR A 65 24.38 20.72 -9.74
N ARG A 66 25.33 19.83 -9.47
CA ARG A 66 26.58 20.14 -8.79
C ARG A 66 27.33 21.06 -9.75
N HIS A 67 27.26 22.36 -9.51
CA HIS A 67 28.12 23.35 -10.15
C HIS A 67 29.56 22.85 -10.00
N LYS A 68 30.16 22.40 -11.11
CA LYS A 68 31.61 22.25 -11.18
C LYS A 68 32.18 23.65 -11.32
N LEU A 69 33.16 23.90 -10.45
CA LEU A 69 34.09 25.04 -10.42
C LEU A 69 34.69 25.31 -11.80
#